data_AF-A0AAE2YFB9-F1
#
_entry.id   AF-A0AAE2YFB9-F1
#
_cell.length_a   1.000
_cell.length_b   1.000
_cell.length_c   1.000
_cell.angle_alpha   90.00
_cell.angle_beta   90.00
_cell.angle_gamma   90.00
#
_symmetry.space_group_name_H-M   'P 1'
#
loop_
_entity.id
_entity.type
_entity.pdbx_description
1 polymer ?
#
loop_
_entity_poly.entity_id
_entity_poly.type
_entity_poly.pdbx_seq_one_letter_code
_entity_poly.pdbx_strand_id
1 'polypeptide(L)'
;MKKVFAIVIPVLLVLSVFGASPVMAGIQSSPNSTDSTIAKKLLDIADDAKLRVEALLGNIKGNSTLMSNQTINNTIVGLLDNSTGAFTNGTNILQDAHTNFLQGNYTETIRLSLEAMRVFREIYAELIQLIGDTGENIQAQGLLVAMNCALERLHKMNESLSNLSGNIQAARTNLSEAEKLLNLTEATLLLQKGDVSTVAHMIAEANKLMNQAMQTLKFTAQERIQARVDQYLQKLDRNRERLMERLNATGINATELFTEFGFQNMGEFNQAMNSLKQMVKNHMAYGQWKKAIDSLNSIANFMQSFEYKLQRRAILFPAPILPSPSQGEPELKVSVEKLSIGSTLTLIVTINNTGNATIVFPNSAYGVTIEKSSNGDWIAYYTPISAQVLITLKPGETGVVNIILSAPQSQGFQGLGKTKGDIIRPTSLPSGNYRVTVHGWIQGTYVPVTVSVDFTMP
;
A
#
# COMPACT_ATOMS: atom_id res chain seq x y z
N MET A 1 -29.32 -33.25 31.22
CA MET A 1 -30.14 -32.37 30.37
C MET A 1 -29.22 -31.44 29.57
N LYS A 2 -29.29 -31.55 28.23
CA LYS A 2 -28.91 -30.60 27.15
C LYS A 2 -27.56 -29.84 27.31
N LYS A 3 -26.46 -30.23 26.65
CA LYS A 3 -26.09 -29.94 25.23
C LYS A 3 -26.63 -28.60 24.70
N VAL A 4 -25.76 -27.58 24.59
CA VAL A 4 -25.56 -26.55 23.52
C VAL A 4 -24.37 -25.73 24.03
N PHE A 5 -23.17 -25.77 23.43
CA PHE A 5 -22.75 -24.77 22.45
C PHE A 5 -21.76 -25.40 21.46
N ALA A 6 -22.30 -25.71 20.28
CA ALA A 6 -21.54 -25.88 19.07
C ALA A 6 -21.60 -24.54 18.29
N ILE A 7 -20.53 -24.26 17.55
CA ILE A 7 -20.49 -23.41 16.34
C ILE A 7 -20.61 -21.89 16.57
N VAL A 8 -19.51 -21.15 16.35
CA VAL A 8 -19.47 -19.99 15.43
C VAL A 8 -18.05 -19.85 14.86
N ILE A 9 -17.86 -20.33 13.63
CA ILE A 9 -16.92 -19.75 12.64
C ILE A 9 -17.79 -18.86 11.73
N PRO A 10 -17.31 -17.71 11.26
CA PRO A 10 -17.07 -17.57 9.81
C PRO A 10 -15.74 -16.82 9.55
N VAL A 11 -14.77 -17.34 8.80
CA VAL A 11 -14.70 -17.35 7.32
C VAL A 11 -15.45 -16.17 6.70
N LEU A 12 -14.73 -15.10 6.34
CA LEU A 12 -15.21 -14.09 5.40
C LEU A 12 -14.06 -13.25 4.84
N LEU A 13 -13.50 -13.69 3.69
CA LEU A 13 -13.22 -12.86 2.50
C LEU A 13 -12.40 -13.62 1.43
N VAL A 14 -12.95 -14.67 0.84
CA VAL A 14 -12.65 -15.08 -0.55
C VAL A 14 -13.93 -15.70 -1.12
N LEU A 15 -14.16 -15.49 -2.42
CA LEU A 15 -15.28 -15.94 -3.26
C LEU A 15 -16.44 -14.93 -3.44
N SER A 16 -16.18 -13.97 -4.33
CA SER A 16 -17.18 -13.36 -5.19
C SER A 16 -17.48 -14.28 -6.38
N VAL A 17 -18.72 -14.71 -6.58
CA VAL A 17 -19.14 -15.36 -7.83
C VAL A 17 -20.60 -15.01 -8.21
N PHE A 18 -20.73 -14.53 -9.45
CA PHE A 18 -21.86 -14.38 -10.38
C PHE A 18 -23.20 -13.72 -9.98
N GLY A 19 -23.44 -12.56 -10.59
CA GLY A 19 -24.75 -12.10 -11.03
C GLY A 19 -24.58 -11.41 -12.39
N ALA A 20 -25.30 -11.90 -13.40
CA ALA A 20 -25.09 -11.63 -14.82
C ALA A 20 -25.26 -10.16 -15.24
N SER A 21 -24.41 -9.73 -16.17
CA SER A 21 -24.70 -8.64 -17.10
C SER A 21 -24.43 -9.12 -18.53
N PRO A 22 -25.22 -8.67 -19.52
CA PRO A 22 -25.12 -9.15 -20.88
C PRO A 22 -23.86 -8.64 -21.58
N VAL A 23 -23.20 -9.59 -22.23
CA VAL A 23 -22.46 -9.52 -23.51
C VAL A 23 -22.02 -8.12 -23.97
N MET A 24 -20.71 -7.88 -23.92
CA MET A 24 -19.99 -7.26 -25.03
C MET A 24 -18.79 -8.14 -25.36
N ALA A 25 -18.79 -8.61 -26.60
CA ALA A 25 -17.85 -9.58 -27.14
C ALA A 25 -16.46 -8.97 -27.34
N GLY A 26 -15.44 -9.82 -27.13
CA GLY A 26 -14.08 -9.63 -27.64
C GLY A 26 -13.09 -9.06 -26.65
N ILE A 27 -12.50 -9.92 -25.82
CA ILE A 27 -11.08 -9.95 -25.44
C ILE A 27 -10.85 -11.35 -24.83
N GLN A 28 -9.94 -12.13 -25.42
CA GLN A 28 -9.43 -13.36 -24.80
C GLN A 28 -8.72 -12.97 -23.49
N SER A 29 -9.24 -13.44 -22.36
CA SER A 29 -8.66 -13.24 -21.04
C SER A 29 -7.43 -14.12 -20.84
N SER A 30 -6.29 -13.45 -20.62
CA SER A 30 -5.12 -14.00 -19.94
C SER A 30 -5.47 -14.41 -18.49
N PRO A 31 -4.79 -15.38 -17.86
CA PRO A 31 -5.12 -15.83 -16.51
C PRO A 31 -5.06 -14.68 -15.49
N ASN A 32 -6.06 -14.60 -14.62
CA ASN A 32 -6.25 -13.52 -13.64
C ASN A 32 -5.06 -13.41 -12.65
N SER A 33 -4.35 -12.30 -12.66
CA SER A 33 -3.27 -11.95 -11.71
C SER A 33 -3.68 -11.98 -10.22
N THR A 34 -4.99 -11.90 -9.96
CA THR A 34 -5.57 -11.95 -8.60
C THR A 34 -5.49 -13.35 -7.99
N ASP A 35 -5.70 -14.40 -8.79
CA ASP A 35 -5.77 -15.78 -8.29
C ASP A 35 -4.37 -16.29 -7.89
N SER A 36 -3.33 -15.90 -8.65
CA SER A 36 -1.93 -16.18 -8.30
C SER A 36 -1.52 -15.53 -6.97
N THR A 37 -1.92 -14.28 -6.75
CA THR A 37 -1.58 -13.56 -5.50
C THR A 37 -2.27 -14.18 -4.28
N ILE A 38 -3.53 -14.59 -4.43
CA ILE A 38 -4.28 -15.28 -3.36
C ILE A 38 -3.67 -16.65 -3.08
N ALA A 39 -3.38 -17.43 -4.12
CA ALA A 39 -2.75 -18.74 -4.01
C ALA A 39 -1.39 -18.65 -3.28
N LYS A 40 -0.55 -17.67 -3.64
CA LYS A 40 0.74 -17.48 -2.98
C LYS A 40 0.60 -17.16 -1.50
N LYS A 41 -0.30 -16.24 -1.13
CA LYS A 41 -0.54 -15.90 0.28
C LYS A 41 -1.02 -17.10 1.10
N LEU A 42 -1.94 -17.89 0.56
CA LEU A 42 -2.44 -19.07 1.29
C LEU A 42 -1.38 -20.16 1.41
N LEU A 43 -0.53 -20.31 0.41
CA LEU A 43 0.63 -21.20 0.46
C LEU A 43 1.62 -20.76 1.55
N ASP A 44 1.95 -19.46 1.62
CA ASP A 44 2.85 -18.92 2.66
C ASP A 44 2.29 -19.11 4.08
N ILE A 45 0.96 -18.98 4.26
CA ILE A 45 0.31 -19.23 5.56
C ILE A 45 0.36 -20.73 5.91
N ALA A 46 0.19 -21.62 4.92
CA ALA A 46 0.30 -23.05 5.15
C ALA A 46 1.73 -23.47 5.54
N ASP A 47 2.75 -22.84 4.95
CA ASP A 47 4.15 -23.01 5.38
C ASP A 47 4.36 -22.53 6.83
N ASP A 48 3.81 -21.37 7.22
CA ASP A 48 3.88 -20.88 8.61
C ASP A 48 3.17 -21.84 9.59
N ALA A 49 2.03 -22.40 9.19
CA ALA A 49 1.30 -23.39 9.99
C ALA A 49 2.13 -24.65 10.22
N LYS A 50 2.83 -25.15 9.20
CA LYS A 50 3.77 -26.27 9.33
C LYS A 50 4.88 -25.95 10.32
N LEU A 51 5.55 -24.79 10.16
CA LEU A 51 6.65 -24.37 11.02
C LEU A 51 6.23 -24.27 12.49
N ARG A 52 5.00 -23.80 12.78
CA ARG A 52 4.46 -23.76 14.15
C ARG A 52 4.31 -25.15 14.76
N VAL A 53 3.85 -26.13 13.98
CA VAL A 53 3.73 -27.53 14.42
C VAL A 53 5.12 -28.14 14.65
N GLU A 54 6.07 -27.90 13.75
CA GLU A 54 7.46 -28.35 13.90
C GLU A 54 8.12 -27.78 15.16
N ALA A 55 7.93 -26.48 15.41
CA ALA A 55 8.45 -25.83 16.61
C ALA A 55 7.85 -26.44 17.88
N LEU A 56 6.53 -26.67 17.90
CA LEU A 56 5.86 -27.31 19.04
C LEU A 56 6.37 -28.75 19.26
N LEU A 57 6.47 -29.55 18.21
CA LEU A 57 7.03 -30.90 18.29
C LEU A 57 8.48 -30.89 18.79
N GLY A 58 9.29 -29.95 18.30
CA GLY A 58 10.67 -29.74 18.76
C GLY A 58 10.73 -29.42 20.26
N ASN A 59 9.87 -28.53 20.74
CA ASN A 59 9.78 -28.17 22.16
C ASN A 59 9.38 -29.36 23.04
N ILE A 60 8.41 -30.17 22.60
CA ILE A 60 7.99 -31.35 23.37
C ILE A 60 9.13 -32.37 23.41
N LYS A 61 9.76 -32.65 22.27
CA LYS A 61 10.90 -33.59 22.17
C LYS A 61 12.11 -33.14 23.00
N GLY A 62 12.34 -31.82 23.10
CA GLY A 62 13.39 -31.24 23.92
C GLY A 62 13.10 -31.27 25.43
N ASN A 63 11.87 -31.58 25.84
CA ASN A 63 11.46 -31.64 27.24
C ASN A 63 11.48 -33.09 27.75
N SER A 64 12.49 -33.43 28.55
CA SER A 64 12.67 -34.79 29.09
C SER A 64 11.51 -35.25 29.97
N THR A 65 10.85 -34.35 30.70
CA THR A 65 9.69 -34.67 31.53
C THR A 65 8.47 -35.05 30.68
N LEU A 66 8.19 -34.30 29.61
CA LEU A 66 7.10 -34.62 28.68
C LEU A 66 7.38 -35.90 27.90
N MET A 67 8.62 -36.09 27.44
CA MET A 67 9.02 -37.30 26.72
C MET A 67 9.07 -38.56 27.61
N SER A 68 9.15 -38.40 28.93
CA SER A 68 9.01 -39.51 29.88
C SER A 68 7.56 -40.01 30.00
N ASN A 69 6.57 -39.23 29.54
CA ASN A 69 5.19 -39.68 29.46
C ASN A 69 5.00 -40.55 28.21
N GLN A 70 4.67 -41.83 28.44
CA GLN A 70 4.56 -42.82 27.37
C GLN A 70 3.42 -42.52 26.38
N THR A 71 2.31 -41.92 26.84
CA THR A 71 1.20 -41.50 25.96
C THR A 71 1.63 -40.35 25.04
N ILE A 72 2.36 -39.38 25.56
CA ILE A 72 2.92 -38.26 24.78
C ILE A 72 3.91 -38.80 23.73
N ASN A 73 4.85 -39.63 24.17
CA ASN A 73 5.87 -40.20 23.30
C ASN A 73 5.25 -41.03 22.16
N ASN A 74 4.31 -41.93 22.47
CA ASN A 74 3.64 -42.76 21.46
C ASN A 74 2.84 -41.91 20.46
N THR A 75 2.17 -40.85 20.91
CA THR A 75 1.41 -39.96 20.03
C THR A 75 2.34 -39.19 19.09
N ILE A 76 3.46 -38.66 19.58
CA ILE A 76 4.46 -37.99 18.75
C ILE A 76 5.05 -38.93 17.71
N VAL A 77 5.37 -40.17 18.10
CA VAL A 77 5.87 -41.20 17.18
C VAL A 77 4.83 -41.50 16.10
N GLY A 78 3.55 -41.64 16.45
CA GLY A 78 2.47 -41.86 15.48
C GLY A 78 2.24 -40.68 14.53
N LEU A 79 2.26 -39.44 15.05
CA LEU A 79 2.11 -38.23 14.24
C LEU A 79 3.23 -38.07 13.20
N LEU A 80 4.44 -38.47 13.57
CA LEU A 80 5.66 -38.37 12.75
C LEU A 80 5.97 -39.62 11.95
N ASP A 81 5.08 -40.61 11.93
CA ASP A 81 5.27 -41.80 11.11
C ASP A 81 5.43 -41.40 9.63
N ASN A 82 6.51 -41.86 9.00
CA ASN A 82 6.86 -41.47 7.64
C ASN A 82 5.96 -42.08 6.56
N SER A 83 5.10 -43.04 6.91
CA SER A 83 4.22 -43.75 5.98
C SER A 83 2.76 -43.37 6.13
N THR A 84 2.31 -43.09 7.36
CA THR A 84 0.89 -42.87 7.69
C THR A 84 0.65 -41.69 8.65
N GLY A 85 1.72 -41.06 9.14
CA GLY A 85 1.63 -39.99 10.12
C GLY A 85 0.92 -38.76 9.58
N ALA A 86 0.05 -38.16 10.39
CA ALA A 86 -0.71 -36.97 10.02
C ALA A 86 0.21 -35.80 9.63
N PHE A 87 1.38 -35.66 10.29
CA PHE A 87 2.34 -34.61 9.96
C PHE A 87 2.98 -34.82 8.59
N THR A 88 3.33 -36.08 8.27
CA THR A 88 3.85 -36.47 6.96
C THR A 88 2.80 -36.23 5.86
N ASN A 89 1.56 -36.65 6.10
CA ASN A 89 0.45 -36.39 5.19
C ASN A 89 0.24 -34.89 4.92
N GLY A 90 0.18 -34.07 5.97
CA GLY A 90 0.05 -32.61 5.85
C GLY A 90 1.22 -31.99 5.06
N THR A 91 2.44 -32.51 5.23
CA THR A 91 3.62 -32.06 4.49
C THR A 91 3.56 -32.43 3.02
N ASN A 92 3.08 -33.64 2.68
CA ASN A 92 2.92 -34.07 1.30
C ASN A 92 1.86 -33.23 0.57
N ILE A 93 0.71 -32.98 1.21
CA ILE A 93 -0.35 -32.11 0.67
C ILE A 93 0.21 -30.70 0.40
N LEU A 94 1.02 -30.17 1.31
CA LEU A 94 1.66 -28.87 1.14
C LEU A 94 2.66 -28.87 -0.03
N GLN A 95 3.44 -29.95 -0.19
CA GLN A 95 4.37 -30.12 -1.31
C GLN A 95 3.63 -30.19 -2.66
N ASP A 96 2.48 -30.84 -2.71
CA ASP A 96 1.60 -30.87 -3.89
C ASP A 96 1.03 -29.47 -4.18
N ALA A 97 0.72 -28.68 -3.14
CA ALA A 97 0.29 -27.29 -3.29
C ALA A 97 1.37 -26.42 -3.94
N HIS A 98 2.63 -26.56 -3.50
CA HIS A 98 3.80 -25.90 -4.10
C HIS A 98 4.00 -26.33 -5.56
N THR A 99 3.87 -27.62 -5.86
CA THR A 99 3.99 -28.15 -7.23
C THR A 99 2.92 -27.56 -8.16
N ASN A 100 1.66 -27.53 -7.72
CA ASN A 100 0.56 -26.92 -8.47
C ASN A 100 0.77 -25.41 -8.68
N PHE A 101 1.35 -24.72 -7.70
CA PHE A 101 1.63 -23.29 -7.80
C PHE A 101 2.65 -23.00 -8.91
N LEU A 102 3.72 -23.80 -8.98
CA LEU A 102 4.74 -23.70 -10.04
C LEU A 102 4.17 -24.03 -11.43
N GLN A 103 3.18 -24.91 -11.50
CA GLN A 103 2.47 -25.27 -12.74
C GLN A 103 1.39 -24.24 -13.14
N GLY A 104 1.17 -23.19 -12.34
CA GLY A 104 0.15 -22.16 -12.61
C GLY A 104 -1.28 -22.60 -12.26
N ASN A 105 -1.46 -23.74 -11.59
CA ASN A 105 -2.76 -24.24 -11.15
C ASN A 105 -3.18 -23.63 -9.81
N TYR A 106 -3.49 -22.33 -9.83
CA TYR A 106 -3.75 -21.55 -8.61
C TYR A 106 -4.99 -22.00 -7.83
N THR A 107 -6.03 -22.51 -8.51
CA THR A 107 -7.23 -23.04 -7.85
C THR A 107 -6.89 -24.25 -7.00
N GLU A 108 -6.09 -25.18 -7.53
CA GLU A 108 -5.69 -26.37 -6.79
C GLU A 108 -4.68 -26.06 -5.69
N THR A 109 -3.76 -25.10 -5.91
CA THR A 109 -2.90 -24.58 -4.82
C THR A 109 -3.74 -24.08 -3.66
N ILE A 110 -4.78 -23.27 -3.91
CA ILE A 110 -5.64 -22.74 -2.85
C ILE A 110 -6.30 -23.89 -2.06
N ARG A 111 -6.84 -24.89 -2.77
CA ARG A 111 -7.51 -26.04 -2.17
C ARG A 111 -6.55 -26.85 -1.29
N LEU A 112 -5.39 -27.22 -1.81
CA LEU A 112 -4.38 -28.02 -1.11
C LEU A 112 -3.77 -27.26 0.07
N SER A 113 -3.49 -25.96 -0.06
CA SER A 113 -3.00 -25.13 1.06
C SER A 113 -4.00 -25.08 2.21
N LEU A 114 -5.31 -24.94 1.92
CA LEU A 114 -6.36 -24.97 2.94
C LEU A 114 -6.45 -26.35 3.61
N GLU A 115 -6.29 -27.41 2.85
CA GLU A 115 -6.30 -28.77 3.36
C GLU A 115 -5.09 -29.06 4.27
N ALA A 116 -3.88 -28.66 3.86
CA ALA A 116 -2.69 -28.76 4.68
C ALA A 116 -2.82 -27.97 6.00
N MET A 117 -3.31 -26.72 5.94
CA MET A 117 -3.56 -25.91 7.14
C MET A 117 -4.54 -26.58 8.11
N ARG A 118 -5.59 -27.25 7.60
CA ARG A 118 -6.53 -28.00 8.44
C ARG A 118 -5.81 -29.12 9.19
N VAL A 119 -5.02 -29.93 8.47
CA VAL A 119 -4.24 -31.03 9.07
C VAL A 119 -3.29 -30.49 10.14
N PHE A 120 -2.51 -29.44 9.85
CA PHE A 120 -1.60 -28.85 10.84
C PHE A 120 -2.33 -28.28 12.06
N ARG A 121 -3.50 -27.67 11.86
CA ARG A 121 -4.31 -27.17 12.97
C ARG A 121 -4.81 -28.31 13.87
N GLU A 122 -5.26 -29.42 13.28
CA GLU A 122 -5.71 -30.59 14.02
C GLU A 122 -4.57 -31.20 14.84
N ILE A 123 -3.38 -31.36 14.24
CA ILE A 123 -2.17 -31.81 14.94
C ILE A 123 -1.82 -30.85 16.08
N TYR A 124 -1.83 -29.54 15.84
CA TYR A 124 -1.53 -28.55 16.87
C TYR A 124 -2.51 -28.63 18.05
N ALA A 125 -3.80 -28.78 17.77
CA ALA A 125 -4.83 -28.91 18.80
C ALA A 125 -4.67 -30.21 19.61
N GLU A 126 -4.41 -31.33 18.94
CA GLU A 126 -4.15 -32.63 19.58
C GLU A 126 -2.94 -32.56 20.50
N LEU A 127 -1.82 -31.99 20.02
CA LEU A 127 -0.63 -31.80 20.84
C LEU A 127 -0.90 -30.93 22.06
N ILE A 128 -1.58 -29.79 21.90
CA ILE A 128 -1.90 -28.91 23.03
C ILE A 128 -2.83 -29.60 24.04
N GLN A 129 -3.81 -30.37 23.59
CA GLN A 129 -4.70 -31.13 24.46
C GLN A 129 -3.95 -32.23 25.22
N LEU A 130 -3.09 -32.98 24.53
CA LEU A 130 -2.30 -34.06 25.10
C LEU A 130 -1.31 -33.57 26.16
N ILE A 131 -0.73 -32.39 25.95
CA ILE A 131 0.10 -31.73 26.97
C ILE A 131 -0.85 -31.25 28.10
N GLY A 132 -2.01 -30.66 27.78
CA GLY A 132 -2.99 -30.14 28.74
C GLY A 132 -3.52 -31.12 29.79
N ASP A 133 -3.62 -32.42 29.46
CA ASP A 133 -4.11 -33.47 30.36
C ASP A 133 -3.09 -33.89 31.45
N THR A 134 -1.90 -33.27 31.50
CA THR A 134 -0.83 -33.63 32.47
C THR A 134 -0.63 -32.63 33.64
N GLY A 135 -1.58 -31.72 33.89
CA GLY A 135 -1.67 -30.92 35.13
C GLY A 135 -1.34 -29.43 34.96
N GLU A 136 -1.77 -28.61 35.94
CA GLU A 136 -1.79 -27.12 36.02
C GLU A 136 -0.61 -26.35 35.41
N ASN A 137 0.55 -26.99 35.28
CA ASN A 137 1.78 -26.42 34.70
C ASN A 137 1.70 -26.15 33.18
N ILE A 138 0.72 -26.72 32.48
CA ILE A 138 0.63 -26.62 31.00
C ILE A 138 -0.41 -25.62 30.52
N GLN A 139 -1.49 -25.37 31.26
CA GLN A 139 -2.33 -24.19 31.02
C GLN A 139 -1.49 -22.91 31.11
N ALA A 140 -0.53 -22.88 32.04
CA ALA A 140 0.48 -21.83 32.12
C ALA A 140 1.28 -21.69 30.82
N GLN A 141 1.83 -22.79 30.29
CA GLN A 141 2.64 -22.72 29.06
C GLN A 141 1.81 -22.34 27.82
N GLY A 142 0.59 -22.86 27.69
CA GLY A 142 -0.33 -22.51 26.59
C GLY A 142 -0.73 -21.03 26.61
N LEU A 143 -0.92 -20.46 27.79
CA LEU A 143 -1.22 -19.03 27.95
C LEU A 143 0.01 -18.15 27.62
N LEU A 144 1.22 -18.57 27.97
CA LEU A 144 2.44 -17.86 27.56
C LEU A 144 2.61 -17.88 26.04
N VAL A 145 2.34 -19.01 25.38
CA VAL A 145 2.36 -19.10 23.92
C VAL A 145 1.29 -18.21 23.30
N ALA A 146 0.07 -18.20 23.83
CA ALA A 146 -1.01 -17.34 23.36
C ALA A 146 -0.69 -15.84 23.53
N MET A 147 -0.07 -15.47 24.66
CA MET A 147 0.39 -14.10 24.93
C MET A 147 1.50 -13.70 23.95
N ASN A 148 2.49 -14.56 23.69
CA ASN A 148 3.54 -14.30 22.71
C ASN A 148 2.98 -14.15 21.29
N CYS A 149 2.02 -14.99 20.89
CA CYS A 149 1.31 -14.85 19.61
C CYS A 149 0.52 -13.54 19.51
N ALA A 150 -0.04 -13.06 20.62
CA ALA A 150 -0.70 -11.76 20.66
C ALA A 150 0.29 -10.60 20.53
N LEU A 151 1.46 -10.68 21.19
CA LEU A 151 2.55 -9.71 21.02
C LEU A 151 3.05 -9.64 19.57
N GLU A 152 3.28 -10.78 18.92
CA GLU A 152 3.70 -10.80 17.51
C GLU A 152 2.69 -10.08 16.60
N ARG A 153 1.39 -10.33 16.80
CA ARG A 153 0.34 -9.63 16.06
C ARG A 153 0.32 -8.13 16.37
N LEU A 154 0.50 -7.76 17.65
CA LEU A 154 0.58 -6.37 18.08
C LEU A 154 1.76 -5.65 17.43
N HIS A 155 2.95 -6.25 17.41
CA HIS A 155 4.12 -5.69 16.76
C HIS A 155 3.91 -5.48 15.26
N LYS A 156 3.34 -6.47 14.54
CA LYS A 156 2.99 -6.32 13.12
C LYS A 156 2.00 -5.17 12.89
N MET A 157 1.04 -4.98 13.80
CA MET A 157 0.11 -3.84 13.75
C MET A 157 0.84 -2.50 13.97
N ASN A 158 1.73 -2.42 14.96
CA ASN A 158 2.54 -1.23 15.25
C ASN A 158 3.51 -0.87 14.11
N GLU A 159 4.13 -1.86 13.48
CA GLU A 159 4.97 -1.67 12.30
C GLU A 159 4.14 -1.08 11.14
N SER A 160 2.96 -1.65 10.88
CA SER A 160 2.04 -1.15 9.85
C SER A 160 1.57 0.28 10.15
N LEU A 161 1.42 0.64 11.42
CA LEU A 161 1.03 1.98 11.87
C LEU A 161 2.13 3.03 11.76
N SER A 162 3.40 2.63 11.85
CA SER A 162 4.54 3.54 11.73
C SER A 162 4.59 4.21 10.35
N ASN A 163 4.05 3.54 9.33
CA ASN A 163 3.97 4.03 7.96
C ASN A 163 2.70 4.85 7.66
N LEU A 164 1.76 4.93 8.60
CA LEU A 164 0.49 5.64 8.42
C LEU A 164 0.57 7.05 9.03
N SER A 165 0.47 8.08 8.20
CA SER A 165 0.22 9.45 8.64
C SER A 165 -1.28 9.65 8.88
N GLY A 166 -1.73 10.19 10.02
CA GLY A 166 -3.16 10.47 10.27
C GLY A 166 -3.60 10.50 11.74
N ASN A 167 -4.90 10.75 11.98
CA ASN A 167 -5.53 10.68 13.30
C ASN A 167 -5.72 9.20 13.73
N ILE A 168 -4.60 8.55 14.06
CA ILE A 168 -4.54 7.16 14.52
C ILE A 168 -4.25 7.07 16.03
N GLN A 169 -4.41 8.19 16.75
CA GLN A 169 -4.01 8.27 18.15
C GLN A 169 -4.81 7.30 19.03
N ALA A 170 -6.12 7.17 18.79
CA ALA A 170 -6.95 6.21 19.51
C ALA A 170 -6.49 4.75 19.28
N ALA A 171 -6.10 4.41 18.05
CA ALA A 171 -5.55 3.08 17.75
C ALA A 171 -4.19 2.87 18.44
N ARG A 172 -3.32 3.88 18.46
CA ARG A 172 -2.03 3.83 19.16
C ARG A 172 -2.19 3.66 20.68
N THR A 173 -3.12 4.39 21.29
CA THR A 173 -3.43 4.26 22.72
C THR A 173 -3.90 2.83 23.04
N ASN A 174 -4.86 2.29 22.27
CA ASN A 174 -5.35 0.94 22.50
C ASN A 174 -4.24 -0.12 22.36
N LEU A 175 -3.35 0.02 21.37
CA LEU A 175 -2.22 -0.90 21.21
C LEU A 175 -1.18 -0.76 22.32
N SER A 176 -0.91 0.45 22.80
CA SER A 176 -0.02 0.64 23.95
C SER A 176 -0.57 0.03 25.24
N GLU A 177 -1.88 0.15 25.49
CA GLU A 177 -2.51 -0.51 26.63
C GLU A 177 -2.55 -2.05 26.47
N ALA A 178 -2.79 -2.55 25.25
CA ALA A 178 -2.68 -3.98 24.97
C ALA A 178 -1.25 -4.51 25.19
N GLU A 179 -0.23 -3.73 24.84
CA GLU A 179 1.18 -4.10 25.05
C GLU A 179 1.51 -4.23 26.55
N LYS A 180 1.02 -3.30 27.39
CA LYS A 180 1.18 -3.40 28.85
C LYS A 180 0.54 -4.67 29.42
N LEU A 181 -0.63 -5.06 28.92
CA LEU A 181 -1.34 -6.28 29.33
C LEU A 181 -0.65 -7.57 28.86
N LEU A 182 0.18 -7.51 27.82
CA LEU A 182 0.90 -8.66 27.28
C LEU A 182 2.32 -8.78 27.86
N ASN A 183 2.50 -8.45 29.14
CA ASN A 183 3.78 -8.55 29.83
C ASN A 183 4.11 -10.00 30.19
N LEU A 184 5.00 -10.63 29.40
CA LEU A 184 5.41 -12.02 29.61
C LEU A 184 6.07 -12.28 30.97
N THR A 185 6.80 -11.31 31.53
CA THR A 185 7.45 -11.45 32.84
C THR A 185 6.41 -11.53 33.96
N GLU A 186 5.43 -10.63 33.93
CA GLU A 186 4.33 -10.61 34.89
C GLU A 186 3.45 -11.85 34.75
N ALA A 187 3.11 -12.24 33.52
CA ALA A 187 2.36 -13.46 33.25
C ALA A 187 3.09 -14.70 33.79
N THR A 188 4.40 -14.81 33.58
CA THR A 188 5.21 -15.93 34.11
C THR A 188 5.13 -16.00 35.64
N LEU A 189 5.21 -14.86 36.33
CA LEU A 189 5.11 -14.80 37.80
C LEU A 189 3.71 -15.20 38.30
N LEU A 190 2.66 -14.75 37.62
CA LEU A 190 1.27 -15.12 37.97
C LEU A 190 1.02 -16.61 37.79
N LEU A 191 1.53 -17.17 36.69
CA LEU A 191 1.43 -18.60 36.41
C LEU A 191 2.23 -19.46 37.40
N GLN A 192 3.41 -19.02 37.83
CA GLN A 192 4.17 -19.69 38.90
C GLN A 192 3.41 -19.71 40.24
N LYS A 193 2.53 -18.74 40.47
CA LYS A 193 1.64 -18.67 41.64
C LYS A 193 0.32 -19.44 41.44
N GLY A 194 0.11 -20.07 40.28
CA GLY A 194 -1.12 -20.78 39.93
C GLY A 194 -2.27 -19.89 39.47
N ASP A 195 -2.04 -18.58 39.26
CA ASP A 195 -3.08 -17.64 38.84
C ASP A 195 -3.28 -17.63 37.31
N VAL A 196 -3.83 -18.74 36.81
CA VAL A 196 -4.14 -18.97 35.40
C VAL A 196 -5.26 -18.04 34.90
N SER A 197 -6.24 -17.75 35.77
CA SER A 197 -7.43 -16.97 35.40
C SER A 197 -7.08 -15.52 35.09
N THR A 198 -6.21 -14.89 35.89
CA THR A 198 -5.78 -13.51 35.66
C THR A 198 -5.04 -13.38 34.33
N VAL A 199 -4.15 -14.33 34.01
CA VAL A 199 -3.38 -14.32 32.77
C VAL A 199 -4.30 -14.52 31.55
N ALA A 200 -5.28 -15.42 31.64
CA ALA A 200 -6.28 -15.59 30.60
C ALA A 200 -7.10 -14.29 30.38
N HIS A 201 -7.46 -13.60 31.46
CA HIS A 201 -8.16 -12.32 31.39
C HIS A 201 -7.29 -11.22 30.74
N MET A 202 -6.00 -11.13 31.10
CA MET A 202 -5.05 -10.18 30.48
C MET A 202 -4.98 -10.37 28.97
N ILE A 203 -4.88 -11.63 28.50
CA ILE A 203 -4.86 -11.95 27.07
C ILE A 203 -6.19 -11.58 26.39
N ALA A 204 -7.33 -11.84 27.04
CA ALA A 204 -8.64 -11.51 26.50
C ALA A 204 -8.82 -9.98 26.33
N GLU A 205 -8.45 -9.21 27.35
CA GLU A 205 -8.57 -7.74 27.31
C GLU A 205 -7.59 -7.11 26.31
N ALA A 206 -6.36 -7.63 26.21
CA ALA A 206 -5.41 -7.21 25.18
C ALA A 206 -5.96 -7.46 23.77
N ASN A 207 -6.53 -8.63 23.52
CA ASN A 207 -7.16 -8.95 22.23
C ASN A 207 -8.33 -8.02 21.88
N LYS A 208 -9.15 -7.67 22.88
CA LYS A 208 -10.25 -6.73 22.71
C LYS A 208 -9.74 -5.33 22.32
N LEU A 209 -8.71 -4.83 22.99
CA LEU A 209 -8.07 -3.55 22.66
C LEU A 209 -7.46 -3.56 21.26
N MET A 210 -6.76 -4.65 20.89
CA MET A 210 -6.22 -4.83 19.52
C MET A 210 -7.34 -4.82 18.47
N ASN A 211 -8.47 -5.48 18.73
CA ASN A 211 -9.62 -5.46 17.83
C ASN A 211 -10.24 -4.06 17.72
N GLN A 212 -10.34 -3.32 18.83
CA GLN A 212 -10.80 -1.93 18.79
C GLN A 212 -9.86 -1.04 17.98
N ALA A 213 -8.54 -1.20 18.14
CA ALA A 213 -7.56 -0.50 17.32
C ALA A 213 -7.74 -0.79 15.83
N MET A 214 -7.95 -2.07 15.47
CA MET A 214 -8.20 -2.48 14.08
C MET A 214 -9.48 -1.87 13.51
N GLN A 215 -10.57 -1.82 14.28
CA GLN A 215 -11.82 -1.19 13.84
C GLN A 215 -11.62 0.31 13.58
N THR A 216 -10.95 1.03 14.49
CA THR A 216 -10.61 2.43 14.30
C THR A 216 -9.84 2.64 12.99
N LEU A 217 -8.83 1.81 12.72
CA LEU A 217 -8.07 1.90 11.47
C LEU A 217 -8.92 1.62 10.23
N LYS A 218 -9.82 0.64 10.31
CA LYS A 218 -10.76 0.35 9.23
C LYS A 218 -11.65 1.54 8.92
N PHE A 219 -12.23 2.19 9.94
CA PHE A 219 -13.07 3.37 9.75
C PHE A 219 -12.28 4.54 9.18
N THR A 220 -11.10 4.85 9.73
CA THR A 220 -10.23 5.91 9.19
C THR A 220 -9.82 5.65 7.74
N ALA A 221 -9.55 4.39 7.38
CA ALA A 221 -9.26 4.02 6.00
C ALA A 221 -10.47 4.25 5.08
N GLN A 222 -11.67 3.87 5.52
CA GLN A 222 -12.91 4.08 4.76
C GLN A 222 -13.18 5.56 4.51
N GLU A 223 -13.06 6.41 5.54
CA GLU A 223 -13.23 7.86 5.41
C GLU A 223 -12.25 8.46 4.38
N ARG A 224 -10.98 8.02 4.41
CA ARG A 224 -9.97 8.49 3.45
C ARG A 224 -10.26 8.04 2.02
N ILE A 225 -10.70 6.80 1.85
CA ILE A 225 -11.08 6.29 0.53
C ILE A 225 -12.29 7.09 0.02
N GLN A 226 -13.28 7.34 0.87
CA GLN A 226 -14.43 8.18 0.53
C GLN A 226 -14.00 9.59 0.11
N ALA A 227 -13.14 10.26 0.89
CA ALA A 227 -12.63 11.57 0.55
C ALA A 227 -11.87 11.58 -0.80
N ARG A 228 -11.07 10.55 -1.09
CA ARG A 228 -10.38 10.42 -2.38
C ARG A 228 -11.35 10.22 -3.53
N VAL A 229 -12.39 9.41 -3.34
CA VAL A 229 -13.44 9.21 -4.34
C VAL A 229 -14.18 10.51 -4.60
N ASP A 230 -14.59 11.24 -3.55
CA ASP A 230 -15.26 12.53 -3.70
C ASP A 230 -14.38 13.56 -4.44
N GLN A 231 -13.09 13.64 -4.09
CA GLN A 231 -12.13 14.48 -4.81
C GLN A 231 -11.99 14.08 -6.29
N TYR A 232 -11.95 12.78 -6.59
CA TYR A 232 -11.89 12.30 -7.97
C TYR A 232 -13.16 12.68 -8.74
N LEU A 233 -14.35 12.46 -8.15
CA LEU A 233 -15.63 12.81 -8.77
C LEU A 233 -15.72 14.33 -9.02
N GLN A 234 -15.22 15.17 -8.11
CA GLN A 234 -15.14 16.61 -8.31
C GLN A 234 -14.18 17.00 -9.44
N LYS A 235 -13.01 16.38 -9.52
CA LYS A 235 -12.08 16.60 -10.65
C LYS A 235 -12.74 16.20 -11.97
N LEU A 236 -13.51 15.13 -11.96
CA LEU A 236 -14.24 14.66 -13.12
C LEU A 236 -15.32 15.65 -13.57
N ASP A 237 -16.05 16.25 -12.62
CA ASP A 237 -16.99 17.34 -12.92
C ASP A 237 -16.30 18.52 -13.60
N ARG A 238 -15.18 18.98 -13.03
CA ARG A 238 -14.40 20.11 -13.60
C ARG A 238 -13.86 19.79 -14.98
N ASN A 239 -13.35 18.58 -15.20
CA ASN A 239 -12.85 18.16 -16.50
C ASN A 239 -13.98 18.11 -17.54
N ARG A 240 -15.14 17.57 -17.16
CA ARG A 240 -16.34 17.60 -18.00
C ARG A 240 -16.73 19.03 -18.35
N GLU A 241 -16.84 19.93 -17.37
CA GLU A 241 -17.20 21.34 -17.61
C GLU A 241 -16.25 22.02 -18.60
N ARG A 242 -14.93 21.91 -18.38
CA ARG A 242 -13.91 22.45 -19.31
C ARG A 242 -14.04 21.89 -20.72
N LEU A 243 -14.34 20.60 -20.82
CA LEU A 243 -14.52 19.94 -22.10
C LEU A 243 -15.74 20.50 -22.85
N MET A 244 -16.82 20.81 -22.12
CA MET A 244 -18.02 21.42 -22.70
C MET A 244 -17.81 22.88 -23.09
N GLU A 245 -17.09 23.64 -22.29
CA GLU A 245 -16.66 25.00 -22.65
C GLU A 245 -15.86 24.99 -23.97
N ARG A 246 -14.93 24.04 -24.12
CA ARG A 246 -14.14 23.89 -25.35
C ARG A 246 -15.00 23.49 -26.54
N LEU A 247 -15.96 22.60 -26.36
CA LEU A 247 -16.89 22.21 -27.43
C LEU A 247 -17.74 23.41 -27.90
N ASN A 248 -18.28 24.18 -26.96
CA ASN A 248 -19.05 25.37 -27.27
C ASN A 248 -18.21 26.45 -27.96
N ALA A 249 -16.96 26.66 -27.51
CA ALA A 249 -16.07 27.67 -28.07
C ALA A 249 -15.55 27.33 -29.48
N THR A 250 -15.53 26.06 -29.86
CA THR A 250 -14.97 25.61 -31.15
C THR A 250 -16.00 25.53 -32.28
N GLY A 251 -17.28 25.80 -32.00
CA GLY A 251 -18.36 25.71 -32.99
C GLY A 251 -18.60 24.29 -33.52
N ILE A 252 -17.98 23.27 -32.89
CA ILE A 252 -18.19 21.87 -33.23
C ILE A 252 -19.65 21.53 -32.91
N ASN A 253 -20.33 20.85 -33.83
CA ASN A 253 -21.66 20.33 -33.59
C ASN A 253 -21.59 19.23 -32.51
N ALA A 254 -21.75 19.65 -31.25
CA ALA A 254 -21.65 18.77 -30.09
C ALA A 254 -22.62 17.59 -30.19
N THR A 255 -23.80 17.79 -30.80
CA THR A 255 -24.80 16.74 -31.02
C THR A 255 -24.26 15.62 -31.90
N GLU A 256 -23.57 15.94 -33.01
CA GLU A 256 -22.98 14.93 -33.89
C GLU A 256 -21.91 14.12 -33.15
N LEU A 257 -21.04 14.82 -32.41
CA LEU A 257 -20.00 14.18 -31.61
C LEU A 257 -20.58 13.25 -30.54
N PHE A 258 -21.62 13.67 -29.81
CA PHE A 258 -22.28 12.81 -28.81
C PHE A 258 -22.89 11.57 -29.45
N THR A 259 -23.44 11.69 -30.65
CA THR A 259 -24.07 10.57 -31.38
C THR A 259 -23.06 9.46 -31.69
N GLU A 260 -21.80 9.81 -31.99
CA GLU A 260 -20.71 8.84 -32.20
C GLU A 260 -20.27 8.08 -30.94
N PHE A 261 -20.61 8.61 -29.78
CA PHE A 261 -20.42 7.94 -28.50
C PHE A 261 -21.69 7.22 -28.03
N GLY A 262 -22.71 7.16 -28.89
CA GLY A 262 -23.98 6.50 -28.60
C GLY A 262 -24.96 7.36 -27.78
N PHE A 263 -24.73 8.67 -27.67
CA PHE A 263 -25.62 9.59 -26.96
C PHE A 263 -26.36 10.49 -27.96
N GLN A 264 -27.67 10.59 -27.86
CA GLN A 264 -28.50 11.41 -28.76
C GLN A 264 -28.22 12.91 -28.60
N ASN A 265 -27.83 13.33 -27.40
CA ASN A 265 -27.52 14.72 -27.08
C ASN A 265 -26.70 14.83 -25.79
N MET A 266 -26.30 16.07 -25.49
CA MET A 266 -25.57 16.43 -24.28
C MET A 266 -26.33 16.11 -22.98
N GLY A 267 -27.66 16.19 -22.99
CA GLY A 267 -28.50 15.85 -21.84
C GLY A 267 -28.35 14.38 -21.46
N GLU A 268 -28.41 13.47 -22.44
CA GLU A 268 -28.25 12.04 -22.23
C GLU A 268 -26.84 11.68 -21.73
N PHE A 269 -25.80 12.30 -22.29
CA PHE A 269 -24.43 12.17 -21.80
C PHE A 269 -24.32 12.58 -20.31
N ASN A 270 -24.89 13.73 -19.95
CA ASN A 270 -24.88 14.20 -18.57
C ASN A 270 -25.64 13.26 -17.63
N GLN A 271 -26.76 12.72 -18.08
CA GLN A 271 -27.55 11.76 -17.30
C GLN A 271 -26.77 10.45 -17.08
N ALA A 272 -26.10 9.94 -18.11
CA ALA A 272 -25.24 8.76 -18.00
C ALA A 272 -24.09 8.99 -17.01
N MET A 273 -23.42 10.15 -17.10
CA MET A 273 -22.34 10.52 -16.20
C MET A 273 -22.82 10.64 -14.75
N ASN A 274 -23.96 11.28 -14.53
CA ASN A 274 -24.56 11.41 -13.20
C ASN A 274 -24.98 10.04 -12.65
N SER A 275 -25.50 9.15 -13.48
CA SER A 275 -25.88 7.79 -13.09
C SER A 275 -24.67 6.96 -12.66
N LEU A 276 -23.55 7.06 -13.40
CA LEU A 276 -22.29 6.40 -13.04
C LEU A 276 -21.74 6.91 -11.70
N LYS A 277 -21.80 8.23 -11.46
CA LYS A 277 -21.42 8.83 -10.18
C LYS A 277 -22.29 8.33 -9.03
N GLN A 278 -23.60 8.24 -9.25
CA GLN A 278 -24.52 7.72 -8.24
C GLN A 278 -24.26 6.23 -7.97
N MET A 279 -23.96 5.43 -8.98
CA MET A 279 -23.55 4.04 -8.78
C MET A 279 -22.27 3.93 -7.94
N VAL A 280 -21.25 4.77 -8.20
CA VAL A 280 -20.04 4.83 -7.36
C VAL A 280 -20.41 5.15 -5.92
N LYS A 281 -21.22 6.20 -5.68
CA LYS A 281 -21.66 6.58 -4.33
C LYS A 281 -22.45 5.48 -3.63
N ASN A 282 -23.35 4.80 -4.34
CA ASN A 282 -24.13 3.69 -3.81
C ASN A 282 -23.23 2.50 -3.47
N HIS A 283 -22.33 2.09 -4.37
CA HIS A 283 -21.37 1.02 -4.09
C HIS A 283 -20.49 1.33 -2.87
N MET A 284 -20.08 2.59 -2.70
CA MET A 284 -19.33 3.05 -1.53
C MET A 284 -20.16 2.95 -0.25
N ALA A 285 -21.43 3.40 -0.27
CA ALA A 285 -22.33 3.34 0.87
C ALA A 285 -22.62 1.90 1.33
N TYR A 286 -22.68 0.95 0.40
CA TYR A 286 -22.87 -0.48 0.70
C TYR A 286 -21.54 -1.23 0.97
N GLY A 287 -20.39 -0.55 1.02
CA GLY A 287 -19.09 -1.18 1.24
C GLY A 287 -18.62 -2.08 0.08
N GLN A 288 -19.19 -1.93 -1.12
CA GLN A 288 -18.85 -2.68 -2.32
C GLN A 288 -17.68 -2.02 -3.07
N TRP A 289 -16.54 -1.88 -2.40
CA TRP A 289 -15.37 -1.10 -2.86
C TRP A 289 -14.85 -1.52 -4.24
N LYS A 290 -14.80 -2.83 -4.52
CA LYS A 290 -14.35 -3.34 -5.83
C LYS A 290 -15.22 -2.82 -6.96
N LYS A 291 -16.55 -2.91 -6.81
CA LYS A 291 -17.51 -2.40 -7.80
C LYS A 291 -17.43 -0.88 -7.95
N ALA A 292 -17.19 -0.16 -6.85
CA ALA A 292 -16.97 1.29 -6.91
C ALA A 292 -15.74 1.64 -7.75
N ILE A 293 -14.62 0.92 -7.55
CA ILE A 293 -13.39 1.09 -8.34
C ILE A 293 -13.60 0.71 -9.80
N ASP A 294 -14.27 -0.41 -10.08
CA ASP A 294 -14.57 -0.84 -11.46
C ASP A 294 -15.42 0.21 -12.19
N SER A 295 -16.39 0.81 -11.47
CA SER A 295 -17.20 1.92 -11.99
C SER A 295 -16.35 3.17 -12.25
N LEU A 296 -15.46 3.54 -11.31
CA LEU A 296 -14.54 4.67 -11.50
C LEU A 296 -13.61 4.48 -12.70
N ASN A 297 -13.04 3.29 -12.86
CA ASN A 297 -12.19 2.94 -14.01
C ASN A 297 -12.98 3.01 -15.32
N SER A 298 -14.24 2.56 -15.32
CA SER A 298 -15.12 2.67 -16.48
C SER A 298 -15.34 4.12 -16.88
N ILE A 299 -15.57 5.01 -15.91
CA ILE A 299 -15.69 6.46 -16.18
C ILE A 299 -14.35 7.02 -16.71
N ALA A 300 -13.23 6.67 -16.09
CA ALA A 300 -11.90 7.14 -16.50
C ALA A 300 -11.58 6.77 -17.95
N ASN A 301 -11.75 5.49 -18.30
CA ASN A 301 -11.51 4.97 -19.65
C ASN A 301 -12.42 5.64 -20.68
N PHE A 302 -13.69 5.82 -20.33
CA PHE A 302 -14.64 6.52 -21.18
C PHE A 302 -14.20 7.97 -21.44
N MET A 303 -13.88 8.73 -20.39
CA MET A 303 -13.41 10.13 -20.52
C MET A 303 -12.13 10.24 -21.34
N GLN A 304 -11.17 9.34 -21.13
CA GLN A 304 -9.94 9.31 -21.90
C GLN A 304 -10.19 9.01 -23.39
N SER A 305 -11.08 8.05 -23.69
CA SER A 305 -11.47 7.73 -25.08
C SER A 305 -12.17 8.92 -25.74
N PHE A 306 -12.97 9.65 -24.98
CA PHE A 306 -13.70 10.81 -25.44
C PHE A 306 -12.77 11.98 -25.77
N GLU A 307 -11.83 12.29 -24.86
CA GLU A 307 -10.76 13.26 -25.11
C GLU A 307 -9.88 12.87 -26.30
N TYR A 308 -9.54 11.59 -26.45
CA TYR A 308 -8.74 11.12 -27.57
C TYR A 308 -9.45 11.31 -28.92
N LYS A 309 -10.74 10.96 -29.04
CA LYS A 309 -11.46 11.19 -30.31
C LYS A 309 -11.66 12.67 -30.58
N LEU A 310 -11.91 13.48 -29.55
CA LEU A 310 -11.90 14.94 -29.67
C LEU A 310 -10.58 15.41 -30.28
N GLN A 311 -9.44 14.99 -29.71
CA GLN A 311 -8.08 15.24 -30.20
C GLN A 311 -7.76 14.65 -31.58
N ARG A 312 -8.63 13.81 -32.15
CA ARG A 312 -8.46 13.27 -33.50
C ARG A 312 -9.29 14.00 -34.55
N ARG A 313 -10.49 14.47 -34.20
CA ARG A 313 -11.30 15.37 -35.05
C ARG A 313 -10.72 16.79 -35.12
N ALA A 314 -10.10 17.18 -34.02
CA ALA A 314 -9.08 18.20 -33.80
C ALA A 314 -7.94 18.46 -34.79
N ILE A 315 -7.76 17.73 -35.90
CA ILE A 315 -6.61 18.01 -36.78
C ILE A 315 -6.70 19.44 -37.38
N LEU A 316 -7.82 20.15 -37.12
CA LEU A 316 -8.04 21.60 -37.29
C LEU A 316 -8.04 22.42 -35.98
N PHE A 317 -7.48 21.93 -34.88
CA PHE A 317 -7.23 22.76 -33.70
C PHE A 317 -6.00 23.63 -33.98
N PRO A 318 -6.12 24.97 -33.94
CA PRO A 318 -5.00 25.75 -33.46
C PRO A 318 -4.61 25.19 -32.10
N ALA A 319 -3.32 25.22 -31.76
CA ALA A 319 -2.83 25.03 -30.40
C ALA A 319 -3.83 25.60 -29.37
N PRO A 320 -4.03 24.93 -28.21
CA PRO A 320 -5.07 25.27 -27.23
C PRO A 320 -5.26 26.78 -27.20
N ILE A 321 -6.48 27.28 -27.46
CA ILE A 321 -6.76 28.73 -27.43
C ILE A 321 -6.06 29.25 -26.22
N LEU A 322 -4.94 29.93 -26.49
CA LEU A 322 -4.10 30.53 -25.49
C LEU A 322 -5.09 31.38 -24.69
N PRO A 323 -5.14 31.31 -23.35
CA PRO A 323 -5.72 32.43 -22.64
C PRO A 323 -5.03 33.67 -23.19
N SER A 324 -5.83 34.70 -23.39
CA SER A 324 -5.53 36.04 -23.92
C SER A 324 -4.03 36.38 -24.03
N PRO A 325 -3.60 37.10 -25.09
CA PRO A 325 -2.20 37.51 -25.25
C PRO A 325 -1.59 37.92 -23.91
N SER A 326 -0.44 37.33 -23.60
CA SER A 326 0.27 37.40 -22.32
C SER A 326 0.02 38.72 -21.59
N GLN A 327 -0.62 38.66 -20.42
CA GLN A 327 -0.49 39.75 -19.46
C GLN A 327 0.89 39.63 -18.83
N GLY A 328 1.93 40.03 -19.57
CA GLY A 328 3.24 40.26 -19.01
C GLY A 328 4.42 39.46 -19.57
N GLU A 329 5.61 40.01 -19.36
CA GLU A 329 6.92 39.40 -19.51
C GLU A 329 7.24 38.51 -18.29
N PRO A 330 7.70 37.26 -18.51
CA PRO A 330 8.14 36.41 -17.41
C PRO A 330 9.50 36.87 -16.89
N GLU A 331 9.64 36.95 -15.56
CA GLU A 331 10.95 37.14 -14.94
C GLU A 331 10.99 36.32 -13.64
N LEU A 332 11.99 35.46 -13.51
CA LEU A 332 12.24 34.70 -12.29
C LEU A 332 13.59 35.12 -11.71
N LYS A 333 13.65 35.23 -10.39
CA LYS A 333 14.90 35.31 -9.64
C LYS A 333 15.00 34.12 -8.71
N VAL A 334 16.16 33.47 -8.70
CA VAL A 334 16.45 32.34 -7.82
C VAL A 334 17.62 32.69 -6.94
N SER A 335 17.47 32.44 -5.64
CA SER A 335 18.57 32.48 -4.67
C SER A 335 18.68 31.14 -3.95
N VAL A 336 19.90 30.81 -3.53
CA VAL A 336 20.21 29.57 -2.83
C VAL A 336 20.94 29.92 -1.55
N GLU A 337 20.36 29.52 -0.42
CA GLU A 337 21.00 29.58 0.88
C GLU A 337 21.42 28.18 1.31
N LYS A 338 22.60 28.08 1.94
CA LYS A 338 23.18 26.83 2.41
C LYS A 338 23.07 26.76 3.92
N LEU A 339 22.41 25.73 4.44
CA LEU A 339 22.33 25.45 5.86
C LEU A 339 22.97 24.09 6.15
N SER A 340 24.12 24.11 6.83
CA SER A 340 24.83 22.90 7.27
C SER A 340 24.49 22.58 8.71
N ILE A 341 23.85 21.43 8.95
CA ILE A 341 23.58 20.92 10.30
C ILE A 341 24.21 19.53 10.40
N GLY A 342 25.32 19.42 11.14
CA GLY A 342 26.10 18.19 11.23
C GLY A 342 26.66 17.76 9.85
N SER A 343 26.41 16.52 9.44
CA SER A 343 26.82 15.98 8.14
C SER A 343 25.80 16.22 7.01
N THR A 344 24.70 16.92 7.30
CA THR A 344 23.60 17.14 6.35
C THR A 344 23.64 18.56 5.81
N LEU A 345 23.69 18.71 4.49
CA LEU A 345 23.57 19.99 3.82
C LEU A 345 22.12 20.18 3.34
N THR A 346 21.45 21.22 3.81
CA THR A 346 20.16 21.63 3.29
C THR A 346 20.34 22.87 2.42
N LEU A 347 19.86 22.79 1.18
CA LEU A 347 19.75 23.95 0.30
C LEU A 347 18.35 24.53 0.43
N ILE A 348 18.26 25.81 0.76
CA ILE A 348 17.01 26.57 0.74
C ILE A 348 17.01 27.33 -0.58
N VAL A 349 16.21 26.85 -1.54
CA VAL A 349 16.08 27.48 -2.84
C VAL A 349 14.83 28.35 -2.82
N THR A 350 15.02 29.64 -3.04
CA THR A 350 13.96 30.65 -3.07
C THR A 350 13.75 31.09 -4.52
N ILE A 351 12.54 30.88 -5.03
CA ILE A 351 12.11 31.21 -6.39
C ILE A 351 11.13 32.38 -6.30
N ASN A 352 11.53 33.55 -6.79
CA ASN A 352 10.70 34.74 -6.81
C ASN A 352 10.25 35.06 -8.24
N ASN A 353 8.95 35.22 -8.45
CA ASN A 353 8.42 35.70 -9.72
C ASN A 353 8.41 37.25 -9.71
N THR A 354 9.44 37.85 -10.29
CA THR A 354 9.53 39.32 -10.41
C THR A 354 8.88 39.87 -11.67
N GLY A 355 8.47 38.98 -12.58
CA GLY A 355 7.74 39.35 -13.78
C GLY A 355 6.28 39.68 -13.50
N ASN A 356 5.58 40.11 -14.54
CA ASN A 356 4.15 40.37 -14.52
C ASN A 356 3.32 39.21 -15.10
N ALA A 357 3.95 38.13 -15.56
CA ALA A 357 3.28 36.90 -15.97
C ALA A 357 3.16 35.87 -14.82
N THR A 358 2.08 35.08 -14.79
CA THR A 358 1.97 33.93 -13.87
C THR A 358 2.74 32.74 -14.45
N ILE A 359 3.53 32.07 -13.61
CA ILE A 359 4.41 30.96 -14.03
C ILE A 359 3.93 29.65 -13.41
N VAL A 360 3.87 28.60 -14.21
CA VAL A 360 3.46 27.24 -13.82
C VAL A 360 4.69 26.33 -13.82
N PHE A 361 4.75 25.45 -12.82
CA PHE A 361 5.84 24.51 -12.61
C PHE A 361 5.34 23.06 -12.64
N PRO A 362 6.19 22.10 -13.05
CA PRO A 362 5.78 20.71 -13.27
C PRO A 362 5.55 19.91 -11.98
N ASN A 363 6.04 20.38 -10.84
CA ASN A 363 5.98 19.65 -9.58
C ASN A 363 6.02 20.59 -8.35
N SER A 364 5.84 20.01 -7.17
CA SER A 364 5.88 20.75 -5.89
C SER A 364 7.26 21.30 -5.52
N ALA A 365 8.31 20.97 -6.26
CA ALA A 365 9.67 21.51 -6.10
C ALA A 365 10.00 22.53 -7.20
N TYR A 366 8.99 23.17 -7.80
CA TYR A 366 9.15 24.24 -8.78
C TYR A 366 10.01 23.85 -10.00
N GLY A 367 10.05 22.56 -10.36
CA GLY A 367 10.89 22.11 -11.49
C GLY A 367 12.39 22.32 -11.25
N VAL A 368 12.84 22.34 -9.99
CA VAL A 368 14.25 22.48 -9.63
C VAL A 368 15.06 21.26 -10.07
N THR A 369 16.23 21.52 -10.67
CA THR A 369 17.30 20.56 -10.93
C THR A 369 18.61 21.11 -10.36
N ILE A 370 19.48 20.21 -9.92
CA ILE A 370 20.82 20.54 -9.43
C ILE A 370 21.83 19.86 -10.34
N GLU A 371 22.77 20.64 -10.83
CA GLU A 371 23.84 20.20 -11.73
C GLU A 371 25.18 20.44 -11.06
N LYS A 372 26.17 19.59 -11.34
CA LYS A 372 27.55 19.73 -10.87
C LYS A 372 28.47 20.02 -12.06
N SER A 373 29.37 20.99 -11.90
CA SER A 373 30.41 21.25 -12.90
C SER A 373 31.45 20.12 -12.87
N SER A 374 31.68 19.50 -14.02
CA SER A 374 32.72 18.49 -14.23
C SER A 374 33.34 18.71 -15.60
N ASN A 375 34.65 18.97 -15.63
CA ASN A 375 35.42 19.19 -16.86
C ASN A 375 34.89 20.32 -17.78
N GLY A 376 34.24 21.34 -17.21
CA GLY A 376 33.66 22.45 -17.95
C GLY A 376 32.19 22.26 -18.36
N ASP A 377 31.66 21.04 -18.21
CA ASP A 377 30.26 20.72 -18.48
C ASP A 377 29.44 20.67 -17.19
N TRP A 378 28.14 20.98 -17.31
CA TRP A 378 27.17 20.85 -16.22
C TRP A 378 26.48 19.51 -16.35
N ILE A 379 26.71 18.62 -15.38
CA ILE A 379 26.13 17.27 -15.36
C ILE A 379 25.02 17.24 -14.32
N ALA A 380 23.85 16.72 -14.70
CA ALA A 380 22.74 16.50 -13.77
C ALA A 380 23.22 15.71 -12.55
N TYR A 381 23.06 16.30 -11.37
CA TYR A 381 23.55 15.75 -10.11
C TYR A 381 22.38 15.27 -9.23
N TYR A 382 21.33 16.07 -9.12
CA TYR A 382 20.19 15.75 -8.26
C TYR A 382 18.91 16.42 -8.74
N THR A 383 17.78 15.72 -8.61
CA THR A 383 16.44 16.26 -8.82
C THR A 383 15.61 15.98 -7.58
N PRO A 384 15.01 16.99 -6.91
CA PRO A 384 14.23 16.78 -5.71
C PRO A 384 13.03 15.86 -5.94
N ILE A 385 12.85 14.88 -5.05
CA ILE A 385 11.64 14.07 -5.00
C ILE A 385 10.49 15.00 -4.61
N SER A 386 9.50 15.14 -5.50
CA SER A 386 8.39 16.09 -5.34
C SER A 386 7.07 15.46 -5.79
N ALA A 387 5.96 15.99 -5.28
CA ALA A 387 4.65 15.57 -5.73
C ALA A 387 4.44 16.03 -7.18
N GLN A 388 3.88 15.14 -8.01
CA GLN A 388 3.49 15.45 -9.39
C GLN A 388 2.21 16.29 -9.41
N VAL A 389 2.35 17.55 -9.00
CA VAL A 389 1.28 18.56 -8.97
C VAL A 389 1.79 19.85 -9.60
N LEU A 390 0.96 20.46 -10.44
CA LEU A 390 1.28 21.77 -11.01
C LEU A 390 1.21 22.83 -9.91
N ILE A 391 2.29 23.58 -9.73
CA ILE A 391 2.36 24.74 -8.84
C ILE A 391 2.39 26.01 -9.68
N THR A 392 1.75 27.07 -9.21
CA THR A 392 1.74 28.38 -9.87
C THR A 392 2.33 29.44 -8.95
N LEU A 393 3.17 30.32 -9.50
CA LEU A 393 3.59 31.58 -8.85
C LEU A 393 3.03 32.76 -9.64
N LYS A 394 2.17 33.56 -9.00
CA LYS A 394 1.68 34.82 -9.54
C LYS A 394 2.77 35.91 -9.46
N PRO A 395 2.61 37.04 -10.17
CA PRO A 395 3.51 38.18 -10.05
C PRO A 395 3.74 38.61 -8.59
N GLY A 396 5.01 38.72 -8.20
CA GLY A 396 5.43 39.08 -6.83
C GLY A 396 5.39 37.94 -5.81
N GLU A 397 4.90 36.74 -6.17
CA GLU A 397 4.91 35.59 -5.27
C GLU A 397 6.28 34.91 -5.21
N THR A 398 6.59 34.37 -4.04
CA THR A 398 7.82 33.63 -3.78
C THR A 398 7.51 32.21 -3.35
N GLY A 399 8.15 31.24 -3.99
CA GLY A 399 8.18 29.84 -3.60
C GLY A 399 9.49 29.51 -2.90
N VAL A 400 9.44 28.63 -1.90
CA VAL A 400 10.64 28.15 -1.19
C VAL A 400 10.62 26.63 -1.19
N VAL A 401 11.75 26.02 -1.55
CA VAL A 401 11.94 24.57 -1.46
C VAL A 401 13.22 24.25 -0.69
N ASN A 402 13.07 23.35 0.30
CA ASN A 402 14.18 22.87 1.12
C ASN A 402 14.63 21.52 0.56
N ILE A 403 15.87 21.46 0.08
CA ILE A 403 16.46 20.28 -0.54
C ILE A 403 17.54 19.73 0.38
N ILE A 404 17.31 18.55 0.92
CA ILE A 404 18.29 17.86 1.76
C ILE A 404 19.21 17.06 0.84
N LEU A 405 20.47 17.48 0.75
CA LEU A 405 21.51 16.74 0.06
C LEU A 405 22.23 15.86 1.08
N SER A 406 22.00 14.55 0.97
CA SER A 406 22.77 13.53 1.68
C SER A 406 23.75 12.89 0.72
N ALA A 407 24.91 12.43 1.21
CA ALA A 407 25.83 11.64 0.40
C ALA A 407 25.07 10.49 -0.28
N PRO A 408 25.28 10.23 -1.58
CA PRO A 408 24.55 9.19 -2.28
C PRO A 408 24.75 7.86 -1.55
N GLN A 409 23.66 7.28 -1.04
CA GLN A 409 23.66 5.87 -0.70
C GLN A 409 23.95 5.16 -2.02
N SER A 410 25.07 4.43 -2.09
CA SER A 410 25.38 3.58 -3.24
C SER A 410 24.14 2.72 -3.53
N GLN A 411 23.38 3.07 -4.57
CA GLN A 411 22.36 2.20 -5.12
C GLN A 411 23.10 1.05 -5.79
N GLY A 412 23.46 0.05 -4.98
CA GLY A 412 23.92 -1.23 -5.47
C GLY A 412 22.75 -1.94 -6.13
N PHE A 413 22.65 -1.81 -7.45
CA PHE A 413 22.18 -2.93 -8.27
C PHE A 413 23.21 -4.06 -8.11
N GLN A 414 23.06 -4.88 -7.06
CA GLN A 414 23.78 -6.14 -6.95
C GLN A 414 23.04 -7.20 -7.74
N GLY A 415 23.33 -7.25 -9.04
CA GLY A 415 23.33 -8.52 -9.75
C GLY A 415 24.43 -9.41 -9.17
N LEU A 416 24.09 -10.68 -8.97
CA LEU A 416 24.96 -11.83 -8.68
C LEU A 416 26.47 -11.60 -8.92
N GLY A 417 27.26 -11.62 -7.85
CA GLY A 417 28.72 -11.70 -7.97
C GLY A 417 29.47 -11.31 -6.70
N LYS A 418 30.09 -12.28 -6.05
CA LYS A 418 30.97 -12.09 -4.88
C LYS A 418 32.20 -11.24 -5.25
N THR A 419 32.49 -10.21 -4.46
CA THR A 419 33.84 -9.88 -3.98
C THR A 419 33.76 -8.97 -2.75
N LYS A 420 34.45 -9.37 -1.68
CA LYS A 420 34.72 -8.55 -0.50
C LYS A 420 35.73 -7.47 -0.90
N GLY A 421 35.31 -6.20 -0.87
CA GLY A 421 36.18 -5.04 -0.88
C GLY A 421 35.54 -3.98 -0.01
N ASP A 422 36.30 -3.41 0.93
CA ASP A 422 35.81 -2.41 1.87
C ASP A 422 35.22 -1.20 1.12
N ILE A 423 33.91 -1.02 1.23
CA ILE A 423 33.21 0.15 0.69
C ILE A 423 33.47 1.31 1.65
N ILE A 424 34.50 2.10 1.34
CA ILE A 424 34.68 3.42 1.95
C ILE A 424 33.45 4.25 1.55
N ARG A 425 32.57 4.48 2.52
CA ARG A 425 31.43 5.39 2.37
C ARG A 425 31.97 6.82 2.30
N PRO A 426 31.72 7.60 1.23
CA PRO A 426 31.98 9.03 1.28
C PRO A 426 31.04 9.65 2.31
N THR A 427 31.59 10.18 3.40
CA THR A 427 30.85 10.82 4.49
C THR A 427 30.47 12.28 4.20
N SER A 428 30.85 12.82 3.03
CA SER A 428 30.56 14.19 2.61
C SER A 428 30.16 14.26 1.13
N LEU A 429 29.33 15.25 0.80
CA LEU A 429 29.06 15.64 -0.59
C LEU A 429 30.38 16.09 -1.24
N PRO A 430 30.64 15.75 -2.51
CA PRO A 430 31.90 16.10 -3.14
C PRO A 430 31.95 17.62 -3.36
N SER A 431 33.02 18.27 -2.91
CA SER A 431 33.23 19.70 -3.10
C SER A 431 33.23 20.09 -4.59
N GLY A 432 32.95 21.37 -4.86
CA GLY A 432 32.97 21.90 -6.23
C GLY A 432 31.85 22.90 -6.52
N ASN A 433 31.76 23.31 -7.78
CA ASN A 433 30.74 24.23 -8.26
C ASN A 433 29.49 23.48 -8.70
N TYR A 434 28.35 23.98 -8.24
CA TYR A 434 27.03 23.46 -8.51
C TYR A 434 26.15 24.57 -9.07
N ARG A 435 25.10 24.17 -9.77
CA ARG A 435 24.10 25.05 -10.35
C ARG A 435 22.72 24.55 -9.94
N VAL A 436 21.88 25.45 -9.45
CA VAL A 436 20.45 25.19 -9.31
C VAL A 436 19.76 25.81 -10.50
N THR A 437 19.01 25.00 -11.26
CA THR A 437 18.23 25.44 -12.40
C THR A 437 16.75 25.23 -12.10
N VAL A 438 15.91 26.22 -12.38
CA VAL A 438 14.46 26.19 -12.18
C VAL A 438 13.79 26.22 -13.54
N HIS A 439 12.91 25.24 -13.80
CA HIS A 439 12.17 25.13 -15.06
C HIS A 439 10.66 25.30 -14.83
N GLY A 440 10.08 26.29 -15.51
CA GLY A 440 8.64 26.51 -15.55
C GLY A 440 8.18 26.95 -16.93
N TRP A 441 6.92 27.33 -17.04
CA TRP A 441 6.35 27.90 -18.25
C TRP A 441 5.30 28.95 -17.90
N ILE A 442 5.11 29.93 -18.78
CA ILE A 442 4.06 30.94 -18.60
C ILE A 442 2.69 30.27 -18.63
N GLN A 443 1.84 30.60 -17.65
CA GLN A 443 0.48 30.12 -17.60
C GLN A 443 -0.26 30.54 -18.86
N GLY A 444 -0.75 29.56 -19.60
CA GLY A 444 -1.53 29.80 -20.79
C GLY A 444 -0.75 29.75 -22.09
N THR A 445 0.43 30.38 -22.16
CA THR A 445 1.24 30.37 -23.40
C THR A 445 2.20 29.20 -23.49
N TYR A 446 2.51 28.55 -22.37
CA TYR A 446 3.47 27.46 -22.27
C TYR A 446 4.87 27.83 -22.79
N VAL A 447 5.17 29.12 -22.92
CA VAL A 447 6.52 29.60 -23.23
C VAL A 447 7.43 29.21 -22.06
N PRO A 448 8.53 28.48 -22.30
CA PRO A 448 9.41 28.01 -21.24
C PRO A 448 10.11 29.19 -20.58
N VAL A 449 10.22 29.13 -19.25
CA VAL A 449 10.98 30.07 -18.43
C VAL A 449 12.01 29.25 -17.66
N THR A 450 13.29 29.58 -17.82
CA THR A 450 14.38 28.91 -17.12
C THR A 450 15.31 29.95 -16.53
N VAL A 451 15.69 29.74 -15.28
CA VAL A 451 16.67 30.57 -14.56
C VAL A 451 17.58 29.66 -13.76
N SER A 452 18.85 30.04 -13.66
CA SER A 452 19.86 29.27 -12.94
C SER A 452 20.68 30.17 -12.03
N VAL A 453 21.14 29.61 -10.91
CA VAL A 453 22.09 30.26 -10.01
C VAL A 453 23.19 29.28 -9.61
N ASP A 454 24.43 29.76 -9.70
CA ASP A 454 25.62 28.98 -9.40
C ASP A 454 25.98 29.14 -7.92
N PHE A 455 26.44 28.06 -7.28
CA PHE A 455 26.89 28.06 -5.90
C PHE A 455 28.02 27.04 -5.70
N THR A 456 28.88 27.28 -4.73
CA THR A 456 30.01 26.37 -4.44
C THR A 456 29.75 25.60 -3.15
N MET A 457 29.99 24.29 -3.17
CA MET A 457 30.07 23.46 -1.97
C MET A 457 31.53 23.37 -1.49
N PRO A 458 31.78 23.58 -0.20
CA PRO A 458 33.12 23.53 0.39
C PRO A 458 33.76 22.15 0.28
#